data_AF-A0A1U8IQ60-F1
#
_entry.id   AF-A0A1U8IQ60-F1
#
_cell.length_a   1.000
_cell.length_b   1.000
_cell.length_c   1.000
_cell.angle_alpha   90.00
_cell.angle_beta   90.00
_cell.angle_gamma   90.00
#
_symmetry.space_group_name_H-M   'P 1'
#
loop_
_entity.id
_entity.type
_entity.pdbx_description
1 polymer ?
#
loop_
_entity_poly.entity_id
_entity_poly.type
_entity_poly.pdbx_seq_one_letter_code
_entity_poly.pdbx_strand_id
1 'polypeptide(L)'
;MACASWLHLHSPSLTRVILPILHHPTALFHRFNIFTSPAGFTSSVNQTNPLLTPVHAQAKRGFSSKDHKIYSAEDLQFEPPLKIVEYPDPILRKRNKRIDTFDENLKKLVDEMFDVMYKTDGIGLSAPQVGINVQLMVFNPVGERGEGQEIVLVNPRVAKYSKKMVLFNEGCLSFPRIYADVQRPESVKIDAQDISGARFTIDLSELPARVFQHEFDHLQGILFFDKMTDEVLDGIRKQLEELEKKYENKTGLPSPEKVETRKRKKAGVGFGK
;
A
#
# COMPACT_ATOMS: atom_id res chain seq x y z
N MET A 1 -32.94 -15.15 -0.53
CA MET A 1 -32.72 -14.71 0.85
C MET A 1 -32.04 -15.84 1.60
N ALA A 2 -30.73 -15.71 1.84
CA ALA A 2 -29.99 -16.60 2.72
C ALA A 2 -28.92 -15.74 3.41
N CYS A 3 -29.14 -15.43 4.69
CA CYS A 3 -28.24 -14.67 5.55
C CYS A 3 -26.94 -15.44 5.77
N ALA A 4 -25.79 -14.76 5.67
CA ALA A 4 -24.53 -15.23 6.22
C ALA A 4 -24.35 -14.63 7.62
N SER A 5 -24.54 -15.46 8.65
CA SER A 5 -24.16 -15.12 10.03
C SER A 5 -22.66 -15.34 10.21
N TRP A 6 -21.92 -14.25 10.43
CA TRP A 6 -20.57 -14.30 10.98
C TRP A 6 -20.68 -14.47 12.50
N LEU A 7 -20.08 -15.54 13.02
CA LEU A 7 -20.08 -15.88 14.44
C LEU A 7 -19.25 -14.86 15.24
N HIS A 8 -19.87 -14.31 16.29
CA HIS A 8 -19.22 -13.53 17.34
C HIS A 8 -18.07 -14.31 18.01
N LEU A 9 -16.88 -13.71 18.02
CA LEU A 9 -15.84 -14.01 18.99
C LEU A 9 -15.56 -12.74 19.79
N HIS A 10 -15.88 -12.79 21.08
CA HIS A 10 -15.59 -11.76 22.06
C HIS A 10 -14.09 -11.47 22.15
N SER A 11 -13.72 -10.20 22.15
CA SER A 11 -12.42 -9.72 22.60
C SER A 11 -12.61 -8.50 23.53
N PRO A 12 -11.84 -8.37 24.63
CA PRO A 12 -12.13 -7.41 25.68
C PRO A 12 -11.54 -6.02 25.39
N SER A 13 -12.36 -4.99 25.65
CA SER A 13 -12.01 -3.66 26.19
C SER A 13 -10.66 -3.07 25.76
N LEU A 14 -10.65 -2.26 24.69
CA LEU A 14 -9.58 -1.32 24.41
C LEU A 14 -9.90 0.06 25.00
N THR A 15 -9.04 0.47 25.93
CA THR A 15 -9.04 1.76 26.61
C THR A 15 -8.73 2.88 25.63
N ARG A 16 -9.58 3.91 25.68
CA ARG A 16 -9.51 5.18 24.93
C ARG A 16 -8.19 5.90 25.23
N VAL A 17 -7.35 6.13 24.22
CA VAL A 17 -6.27 7.13 24.29
C VAL A 17 -6.63 8.28 23.35
N ILE A 18 -7.03 9.40 23.94
CA ILE A 18 -7.30 10.68 23.28
C ILE A 18 -5.97 11.43 23.22
N LEU A 19 -5.49 11.76 22.01
CA LEU A 19 -4.42 12.76 21.83
C LEU A 19 -5.03 14.10 21.43
N PRO A 20 -4.62 15.23 22.06
CA PRO A 20 -5.22 16.53 21.84
C PRO A 20 -4.63 17.26 20.63
N ILE A 21 -5.51 18.00 19.96
CA ILE A 21 -5.25 18.98 18.92
C ILE A 21 -4.63 20.23 19.58
N LEU A 22 -3.44 20.65 19.15
CA LEU A 22 -2.84 21.92 19.57
C LEU A 22 -3.17 23.02 18.56
N HIS A 23 -4.00 23.97 19.00
CA HIS A 23 -4.20 25.26 18.35
C HIS A 23 -3.04 26.21 18.65
N HIS A 24 -2.55 26.87 17.61
CA HIS A 24 -1.61 27.99 17.68
C HIS A 24 -2.32 29.26 18.15
N PRO A 25 -1.63 30.13 18.92
CA PRO A 25 -1.83 31.56 18.74
C PRO A 25 -0.52 32.32 18.50
N THR A 26 -0.72 33.49 17.91
CA THR A 26 0.23 34.46 17.35
C THR A 26 0.83 35.43 18.37
N ALA A 27 2.07 35.83 18.08
CA ALA A 27 2.70 37.16 18.23
C ALA A 27 2.68 37.91 19.59
N LEU A 28 3.89 38.28 20.06
CA LEU A 28 4.13 39.62 20.62
C LEU A 28 5.64 39.99 20.60
N PHE A 29 5.88 41.23 20.21
CA PHE A 29 7.15 41.95 20.16
C PHE A 29 7.76 42.17 21.55
N HIS A 30 9.09 42.17 21.67
CA HIS A 30 9.81 43.21 22.41
C HIS A 30 11.25 43.39 21.93
N ARG A 31 11.64 44.66 21.89
CA ARG A 31 12.88 45.27 21.38
C ARG A 31 13.78 45.69 22.57
N PHE A 32 15.04 46.03 22.24
CA PHE A 32 16.11 46.68 23.04
C PHE A 32 17.09 45.71 23.72
N ASN A 33 18.41 45.93 23.77
CA ASN A 33 19.20 47.13 23.53
C ASN A 33 20.66 46.79 23.17
N ILE A 34 21.32 47.80 22.59
CA ILE A 34 22.71 47.89 22.14
C ILE A 34 23.69 47.93 23.32
N PHE A 35 24.88 47.32 23.19
CA PHE A 35 26.09 47.80 23.87
C PHE A 35 27.35 47.56 22.99
N THR A 36 28.21 48.56 22.97
CA THR A 36 29.35 48.77 22.07
C THR A 36 30.70 48.63 22.79
N SER A 37 31.68 48.03 22.08
CA SER A 37 33.13 48.38 21.99
C SER A 37 34.09 48.17 23.19
N PRO A 38 35.44 48.24 23.01
CA PRO A 38 36.31 47.82 21.89
C PRO A 38 37.69 47.19 22.33
N ALA A 39 38.58 47.01 21.33
CA ALA A 39 40.04 46.73 21.35
C ALA A 39 40.44 45.23 21.42
N GLY A 40 41.31 44.66 20.58
CA GLY A 40 42.28 45.20 19.63
C GLY A 40 43.67 44.68 20.00
N PHE A 41 44.22 43.68 19.30
CA PHE A 41 45.67 43.44 19.25
C PHE A 41 46.05 42.61 18.01
N THR A 42 47.13 43.05 17.37
CA THR A 42 47.72 42.57 16.11
C THR A 42 48.82 41.55 16.37
N SER A 43 49.03 40.59 15.46
CA SER A 43 50.38 40.21 15.00
C SER A 43 50.28 39.30 13.76
N SER A 44 51.39 39.23 13.03
CA SER A 44 51.52 38.97 11.61
C SER A 44 52.46 37.79 11.36
N VAL A 45 52.18 37.03 10.29
CA VAL A 45 53.12 36.26 9.43
C VAL A 45 53.74 34.97 9.99
N ASN A 46 53.43 33.83 9.35
CA ASN A 46 54.43 33.14 8.53
C ASN A 46 53.84 32.12 7.54
N GLN A 47 54.32 32.23 6.31
CA GLN A 47 54.11 31.36 5.15
C GLN A 47 55.00 30.11 5.26
N THR A 48 54.48 28.94 4.91
CA THR A 48 55.19 27.92 4.11
C THR A 48 54.18 27.02 3.40
N ASN A 49 54.26 26.98 2.06
CA ASN A 49 53.68 25.93 1.22
C ASN A 49 54.71 24.81 1.04
N PRO A 50 54.25 23.57 0.78
CA PRO A 50 54.78 22.83 -0.35
C PRO A 50 53.70 22.38 -1.34
N LEU A 51 54.17 22.03 -2.54
CA LEU A 51 53.47 21.92 -3.82
C LEU A 51 53.41 20.44 -4.26
N LEU A 52 52.37 20.10 -5.06
CA LEU A 52 52.25 19.02 -6.09
C LEU A 52 51.30 17.80 -5.84
N THR A 53 50.05 17.97 -6.32
CA THR A 53 49.23 17.16 -7.30
C THR A 53 48.94 15.65 -7.10
N PRO A 54 47.93 15.06 -7.80
CA PRO A 54 46.58 15.53 -8.14
C PRO A 54 45.50 14.43 -7.90
N VAL A 55 44.24 14.78 -7.61
CA VAL A 55 43.12 13.87 -7.95
C VAL A 55 41.93 14.70 -8.42
N HIS A 56 41.70 14.68 -9.74
CA HIS A 56 40.42 15.02 -10.31
C HIS A 56 39.38 13.98 -9.87
N ALA A 57 38.43 14.38 -9.04
CA ALA A 57 37.15 13.68 -8.94
C ALA A 57 36.08 14.56 -9.57
N GLN A 58 35.86 14.32 -10.85
CA GLN A 58 34.72 14.84 -11.61
C GLN A 58 33.42 14.54 -10.87
N ALA A 59 32.54 15.54 -10.84
CA ALA A 59 31.16 15.39 -10.43
C ALA A 59 30.48 14.27 -11.23
N LYS A 60 30.25 13.11 -10.61
CA LYS A 60 29.31 12.13 -11.16
C LYS A 60 27.90 12.63 -10.90
N ARG A 61 27.36 13.33 -11.89
CA ARG A 61 25.93 13.29 -12.20
C ARG A 61 25.53 11.82 -12.24
N GLY A 62 24.62 11.43 -11.37
CA GLY A 62 24.22 10.05 -11.24
C GLY A 62 22.96 9.86 -10.40
N PHE A 63 22.06 10.84 -10.36
CA PHE A 63 20.67 10.52 -10.05
C PHE A 63 19.96 10.31 -11.39
N SER A 64 20.08 9.10 -11.93
CA SER A 64 19.19 8.64 -12.98
C SER A 64 17.80 8.59 -12.35
N SER A 65 16.98 9.60 -12.65
CA SER A 65 15.56 9.60 -12.36
C SER A 65 14.91 8.46 -13.15
N LYS A 66 14.99 7.25 -12.61
CA LYS A 66 14.22 6.12 -13.15
C LYS A 66 12.76 6.50 -13.04
N ASP A 67 12.13 6.76 -14.18
CA ASP A 67 10.69 6.85 -14.47
C ASP A 67 9.76 6.47 -13.31
N HIS A 68 9.70 7.33 -12.29
CA HIS A 68 8.54 7.40 -11.43
C HIS A 68 7.54 8.18 -12.25
N LYS A 69 6.80 7.47 -13.13
CA LYS A 69 5.62 8.03 -13.77
C LYS A 69 4.68 8.46 -12.66
N ILE A 70 4.77 9.76 -12.38
CA ILE A 70 3.85 10.51 -11.57
C ILE A 70 2.52 10.47 -12.31
N TYR A 71 1.47 10.20 -11.56
CA TYR A 71 0.10 10.21 -12.03
C TYR A 71 -0.27 11.60 -12.61
N SER A 72 -0.99 11.66 -13.73
CA SER A 72 -1.57 12.91 -14.26
C SER A 72 -3.07 12.93 -14.01
N ALA A 73 -3.71 14.11 -13.93
CA ALA A 73 -5.15 14.25 -13.66
C ALA A 73 -6.08 13.41 -14.57
N GLU A 74 -5.61 12.99 -15.75
CA GLU A 74 -6.37 12.10 -16.65
C GLU A 74 -6.47 10.65 -16.15
N ASP A 75 -5.55 10.18 -15.30
CA ASP A 75 -5.47 8.79 -14.86
C ASP A 75 -6.51 8.44 -13.73
N LEU A 76 -7.14 9.43 -13.07
CA LEU A 76 -8.20 9.32 -12.01
C LEU A 76 -9.55 9.70 -12.63
N GLN A 77 -9.69 9.58 -13.95
CA GLN A 77 -11.02 9.61 -14.54
C GLN A 77 -11.71 8.29 -14.16
N PHE A 78 -12.76 8.41 -13.36
CA PHE A 78 -13.64 7.30 -13.03
C PHE A 78 -15.09 7.78 -13.11
N GLU A 79 -15.97 6.85 -13.44
CA GLU A 79 -17.41 7.09 -13.47
C GLU A 79 -18.07 6.24 -12.36
N PRO A 80 -18.75 6.87 -11.40
CA PRO A 80 -19.50 6.13 -10.40
C PRO A 80 -20.76 5.50 -11.04
N PRO A 81 -21.24 4.35 -10.52
CA PRO A 81 -20.63 3.60 -9.43
C PRO A 81 -19.43 2.78 -9.91
N LEU A 82 -18.37 2.73 -9.09
CA LEU A 82 -17.23 1.86 -9.32
C LEU A 82 -17.65 0.38 -9.36
N LYS A 83 -16.88 -0.43 -10.09
CA LYS A 83 -17.13 -1.87 -10.24
C LYS A 83 -15.88 -2.67 -9.92
N ILE A 84 -16.07 -3.78 -9.21
CA ILE A 84 -15.00 -4.72 -8.96
C ILE A 84 -14.53 -5.35 -10.28
N VAL A 85 -13.23 -5.29 -10.49
CA VAL A 85 -12.52 -5.99 -11.54
C VAL A 85 -12.16 -7.38 -11.03
N GLU A 86 -12.57 -8.38 -11.79
CA GLU A 86 -12.33 -9.79 -11.48
C GLU A 86 -11.08 -10.31 -12.22
N TYR A 87 -10.39 -11.27 -11.61
CA TYR A 87 -9.37 -12.07 -12.27
C TYR A 87 -9.95 -12.76 -13.53
N PRO A 88 -9.19 -12.91 -14.63
CA PRO A 88 -7.78 -12.56 -14.86
C PRO A 88 -7.57 -11.22 -15.59
N ASP A 89 -8.40 -10.20 -15.34
CA ASP A 89 -8.25 -8.92 -16.03
C ASP A 89 -6.80 -8.37 -15.89
N PRO A 90 -6.14 -7.99 -17.01
CA PRO A 90 -4.74 -7.58 -16.98
C PRO A 90 -4.50 -6.33 -16.13
N ILE A 91 -5.54 -5.54 -15.83
CA ILE A 91 -5.41 -4.37 -14.96
C ILE A 91 -4.91 -4.72 -13.56
N LEU A 92 -5.25 -5.91 -13.06
CA LEU A 92 -4.83 -6.40 -11.75
C LEU A 92 -3.32 -6.73 -11.69
N ARG A 93 -2.66 -6.81 -12.85
CA ARG A 93 -1.21 -7.04 -12.99
C ARG A 93 -0.43 -5.81 -13.44
N LYS A 94 -1.11 -4.74 -13.88
CA LYS A 94 -0.47 -3.51 -14.36
C LYS A 94 0.23 -2.77 -13.22
N ARG A 95 1.30 -2.06 -13.57
CA ARG A 95 2.04 -1.22 -12.62
C ARG A 95 1.17 -0.05 -12.16
N ASN A 96 1.08 0.13 -10.85
CA ASN A 96 0.31 1.21 -10.24
C ASN A 96 1.16 2.47 -10.04
N LYS A 97 0.69 3.60 -10.58
CA LYS A 97 1.37 4.91 -10.54
C LYS A 97 1.29 5.53 -9.15
N ARG A 98 2.31 6.31 -8.78
CA ARG A 98 2.33 7.04 -7.51
C ARG A 98 1.45 8.28 -7.62
N ILE A 99 0.66 8.57 -6.60
CA ILE A 99 -0.18 9.77 -6.49
C ILE A 99 0.66 10.93 -5.96
N ASP A 100 0.55 12.11 -6.56
CA ASP A 100 1.23 13.33 -6.10
C ASP A 100 0.28 14.52 -5.92
N THR A 101 -0.92 14.42 -6.49
CA THR A 101 -1.98 15.42 -6.41
C THR A 101 -3.04 14.94 -5.42
N PHE A 102 -3.33 15.76 -4.42
CA PHE A 102 -4.25 15.46 -3.32
C PHE A 102 -5.40 16.46 -3.36
N ASP A 103 -6.32 16.25 -4.30
CA ASP A 103 -7.43 17.16 -4.61
C ASP A 103 -8.79 16.54 -4.25
N GLU A 104 -9.86 17.26 -4.58
CA GLU A 104 -11.24 16.78 -4.38
C GLU A 104 -11.57 15.54 -5.20
N ASN A 105 -10.88 15.29 -6.33
CA ASN A 105 -11.13 14.10 -7.12
C ASN A 105 -10.59 12.84 -6.43
N LEU A 106 -9.43 12.94 -5.76
CA LEU A 106 -8.89 11.87 -4.93
C LEU A 106 -9.83 11.53 -3.76
N LYS A 107 -10.43 12.54 -3.11
CA LYS A 107 -11.41 12.34 -2.03
C LYS A 107 -12.64 11.59 -2.54
N LYS A 108 -13.21 12.02 -3.67
CA LYS A 108 -14.35 11.33 -4.29
C LYS A 108 -14.03 9.87 -4.64
N LEU A 109 -12.82 9.60 -5.13
CA LEU A 109 -12.41 8.21 -5.40
C LEU A 109 -12.39 7.38 -4.11
N VAL A 110 -11.83 7.92 -3.03
CA VAL A 110 -11.79 7.23 -1.73
C VAL A 110 -13.19 6.92 -1.23
N ASP A 111 -14.11 7.88 -1.31
CA ASP A 111 -15.50 7.70 -0.88
C ASP A 111 -16.19 6.57 -1.70
N GLU A 112 -16.05 6.59 -3.02
CA GLU A 112 -16.58 5.55 -3.91
C GLU A 112 -15.94 4.17 -3.67
N MET A 113 -14.64 4.14 -3.35
CA MET A 113 -13.95 2.90 -2.98
C MET A 113 -14.52 2.31 -1.69
N PHE A 114 -14.76 3.14 -0.67
CA PHE A 114 -15.44 2.67 0.55
C PHE A 114 -16.87 2.21 0.25
N ASP A 115 -17.64 2.94 -0.56
CA ASP A 115 -19.00 2.54 -0.93
C ASP A 115 -19.04 1.17 -1.61
N VAL A 116 -18.15 0.91 -2.56
CA VAL A 116 -18.05 -0.41 -3.18
C VAL A 116 -17.57 -1.48 -2.20
N MET A 117 -16.58 -1.16 -1.36
CA MET A 117 -16.08 -2.08 -0.34
C MET A 117 -17.22 -2.56 0.55
N TYR A 118 -18.01 -1.63 1.12
CA TYR A 118 -19.15 -1.97 1.96
C TYR A 118 -20.28 -2.67 1.21
N LYS A 119 -20.61 -2.22 0.00
CA LYS A 119 -21.66 -2.85 -0.83
C LYS A 119 -21.34 -4.31 -1.21
N THR A 120 -20.07 -4.69 -1.14
CA THR A 120 -19.60 -6.03 -1.48
C THR A 120 -19.15 -6.83 -0.25
N ASP A 121 -19.54 -6.38 0.96
CA ASP A 121 -19.19 -7.00 2.25
C ASP A 121 -17.66 -7.19 2.40
N GLY A 122 -16.88 -6.26 1.85
CA GLY A 122 -15.42 -6.24 1.90
C GLY A 122 -14.89 -5.52 3.13
N ILE A 123 -13.69 -5.91 3.56
CA ILE A 123 -12.96 -5.25 4.66
C ILE A 123 -11.74 -4.45 4.17
N GLY A 124 -11.40 -4.56 2.88
CA GLY A 124 -10.32 -3.85 2.21
C GLY A 124 -10.56 -3.78 0.71
N LEU A 125 -10.03 -2.73 0.07
CA LEU A 125 -10.11 -2.53 -1.37
C LEU A 125 -8.94 -1.66 -1.87
N SER A 126 -8.31 -2.09 -2.95
CA SER A 126 -7.26 -1.35 -3.65
C SER A 126 -7.74 -0.78 -4.99
N ALA A 127 -7.20 0.38 -5.38
CA ALA A 127 -7.62 1.06 -6.62
C ALA A 127 -7.56 0.20 -7.90
N PRO A 128 -6.60 -0.74 -8.08
CA PRO A 128 -6.57 -1.62 -9.25
C PRO A 128 -7.81 -2.50 -9.36
N GLN A 129 -8.42 -2.88 -8.23
CA GLN A 129 -9.63 -3.69 -8.20
C GLN A 129 -10.87 -2.92 -8.64
N VAL A 130 -10.79 -1.59 -8.79
CA VAL A 130 -11.88 -0.75 -9.32
C VAL A 130 -11.52 -0.11 -10.66
N GLY A 131 -10.50 -0.61 -11.35
CA GLY A 131 -10.17 -0.13 -12.69
C GLY A 131 -9.09 0.95 -12.74
N ILE A 132 -8.45 1.29 -11.62
CA ILE A 132 -7.58 2.48 -11.54
C ILE A 132 -6.18 2.08 -11.04
N ASN A 133 -5.19 2.12 -11.94
CA ASN A 133 -3.81 1.71 -11.60
C ASN A 133 -3.02 2.82 -10.88
N VAL A 134 -3.40 3.12 -9.63
CA VAL A 134 -2.71 4.06 -8.74
C VAL A 134 -2.41 3.43 -7.38
N GLN A 135 -1.45 3.98 -6.65
CA GLN A 135 -1.03 3.52 -5.32
C GLN A 135 -1.99 4.05 -4.22
N LEU A 136 -3.23 3.55 -4.22
CA LEU A 136 -4.28 3.91 -3.27
C LEU A 136 -5.00 2.65 -2.77
N MET A 137 -5.21 2.58 -1.46
CA MET A 137 -5.99 1.53 -0.82
C MET A 137 -6.83 2.11 0.32
N VAL A 138 -7.98 1.50 0.55
CA VAL A 138 -8.88 1.78 1.68
C VAL A 138 -9.17 0.47 2.41
N PHE A 139 -9.34 0.52 3.71
CA PHE A 139 -9.82 -0.63 4.46
C PHE A 139 -10.48 -0.23 5.78
N ASN A 140 -11.43 -1.06 6.22
CA ASN A 140 -12.02 -1.03 7.54
C ASN A 140 -12.12 -2.48 8.03
N PRO A 141 -11.31 -2.90 9.02
CA PRO A 141 -11.30 -4.29 9.49
C PRO A 141 -12.63 -4.82 10.03
N VAL A 142 -13.57 -3.93 10.41
CA VAL A 142 -14.92 -4.31 10.84
C VAL A 142 -15.84 -4.61 9.65
N GLY A 143 -15.62 -3.97 8.50
CA GLY A 143 -16.43 -4.19 7.29
C GLY A 143 -17.80 -3.53 7.28
N GLU A 144 -18.13 -2.70 8.29
CA GLU A 144 -19.42 -2.02 8.40
C GLU A 144 -19.25 -0.51 8.43
N ARG A 145 -20.10 0.21 7.68
CA ARG A 145 -20.04 1.68 7.61
C ARG A 145 -20.49 2.29 8.95
N GLY A 146 -19.68 3.19 9.49
CA GLY A 146 -19.94 3.83 10.78
C GLY A 146 -19.49 3.03 12.00
N GLU A 147 -18.98 1.80 11.80
CA GLU A 147 -18.34 1.00 12.84
C GLU A 147 -16.85 0.83 12.54
N GLY A 148 -16.04 0.59 13.58
CA GLY A 148 -14.60 0.43 13.42
C GLY A 148 -13.90 1.74 13.01
N GLN A 149 -12.86 1.60 12.18
CA GLN A 149 -12.04 2.71 11.71
C GLN A 149 -11.79 2.56 10.21
N GLU A 150 -12.21 3.57 9.44
CA GLU A 150 -11.85 3.73 8.04
C GLU A 150 -10.40 4.21 7.94
N ILE A 151 -9.58 3.46 7.21
CA ILE A 151 -8.16 3.76 7.00
C ILE A 151 -7.91 3.94 5.51
N VAL A 152 -7.28 5.04 5.14
CA VAL A 152 -6.90 5.38 3.77
C VAL A 152 -5.38 5.49 3.72
N LEU A 153 -4.75 4.71 2.84
CA LEU A 153 -3.31 4.77 2.65
C LEU A 153 -3.00 5.15 1.20
N VAL A 154 -2.37 6.31 1.03
CA VAL A 154 -1.87 6.79 -0.26
C VAL A 154 -0.37 6.54 -0.32
N ASN A 155 0.11 5.99 -1.44
CA ASN A 155 1.52 5.64 -1.67
C ASN A 155 2.18 4.83 -0.54
N PRO A 156 1.52 3.78 -0.01
CA PRO A 156 2.04 3.02 1.13
C PRO A 156 3.38 2.36 0.79
N ARG A 157 4.22 2.19 1.81
CA ARG A 157 5.47 1.44 1.77
C ARG A 157 5.64 0.66 3.05
N VAL A 158 6.08 -0.59 2.94
CA VAL A 158 6.39 -1.39 4.13
C VAL A 158 7.82 -1.10 4.58
N ALA A 159 7.95 -0.55 5.78
CA ALA A 159 9.24 -0.32 6.42
C ALA A 159 9.77 -1.60 7.09
N LYS A 160 8.88 -2.44 7.64
CA LYS A 160 9.27 -3.68 8.32
C LYS A 160 8.13 -4.71 8.35
N TYR A 161 8.48 -5.98 8.22
CA TYR A 161 7.60 -7.12 8.51
C TYR A 161 8.06 -7.84 9.79
N SER A 162 7.12 -8.45 10.51
CA SER A 162 7.45 -9.38 11.59
C SER A 162 8.09 -10.67 11.06
N LYS A 163 8.89 -11.34 11.90
CA LYS A 163 9.44 -12.68 11.58
C LYS A 163 8.41 -13.80 11.75
N LYS A 164 7.44 -13.61 12.64
CA LYS A 164 6.37 -14.59 12.89
C LYS A 164 5.43 -14.63 11.69
N MET A 165 5.23 -15.82 11.16
CA MET A 165 4.34 -16.10 10.04
C MET A 165 3.07 -16.76 10.56
N VAL A 166 1.92 -16.32 10.09
CA VAL A 166 0.60 -16.83 10.47
C VAL A 166 -0.18 -17.25 9.22
N LEU A 167 -0.83 -18.41 9.31
CA LEU A 167 -1.73 -18.92 8.28
C LEU A 167 -3.12 -18.33 8.50
N PHE A 168 -3.79 -17.92 7.42
CA PHE A 168 -5.15 -17.40 7.47
C PHE A 168 -5.88 -17.73 6.17
N ASN A 169 -7.16 -18.03 6.26
CA ASN A 169 -8.01 -18.29 5.10
C ASN A 169 -8.46 -16.95 4.49
N GLU A 170 -7.86 -16.57 3.36
CA GLU A 170 -8.13 -15.30 2.67
C GLU A 170 -9.17 -15.46 1.58
N GLY A 171 -10.05 -14.47 1.44
CA GLY A 171 -10.84 -14.22 0.24
C GLY A 171 -10.39 -12.94 -0.46
N CYS A 172 -10.89 -12.71 -1.67
CA CYS A 172 -10.62 -11.49 -2.43
C CYS A 172 -11.85 -11.13 -3.29
N LEU A 173 -12.23 -9.85 -3.32
CA LEU A 173 -13.36 -9.37 -4.13
C LEU A 173 -13.14 -9.62 -5.64
N SER A 174 -11.89 -9.59 -6.10
CA SER A 174 -11.52 -9.92 -7.47
C SER A 174 -11.55 -11.43 -7.79
N PHE A 175 -11.79 -12.28 -6.79
CA PHE A 175 -11.93 -13.74 -6.92
C PHE A 175 -13.22 -14.21 -6.23
N PRO A 176 -14.39 -13.93 -6.83
CA PRO A 176 -15.66 -14.11 -6.13
C PRO A 176 -15.86 -15.54 -5.61
N ARG A 177 -16.07 -15.65 -4.29
CA ARG A 177 -16.30 -16.92 -3.56
C ARG A 177 -15.14 -17.91 -3.59
N ILE A 178 -13.91 -17.46 -3.86
CA ILE A 178 -12.71 -18.27 -3.73
C ILE A 178 -12.01 -17.90 -2.43
N TYR A 179 -11.76 -18.90 -1.59
CA TYR A 179 -11.07 -18.75 -0.32
C TYR A 179 -9.96 -19.79 -0.22
N ALA A 180 -8.78 -19.39 0.23
CA ALA A 180 -7.67 -20.33 0.43
C ALA A 180 -6.69 -19.84 1.49
N ASP A 181 -5.93 -20.78 2.04
CA ASP A 181 -4.96 -20.49 3.09
C ASP A 181 -3.71 -19.80 2.54
N VAL A 182 -3.38 -18.64 3.11
CA VAL A 182 -2.21 -17.85 2.75
C VAL A 182 -1.39 -17.52 4.00
N GLN A 183 -0.09 -17.76 3.92
CA GLN A 183 0.83 -17.47 5.01
C GLN A 183 1.43 -16.07 4.87
N ARG A 184 1.35 -15.24 5.91
CA ARG A 184 1.91 -13.87 5.93
C ARG A 184 2.53 -13.53 7.29
N PRO A 185 3.43 -12.53 7.35
CA PRO A 185 3.82 -11.88 8.59
C PRO A 185 2.61 -11.46 9.44
N GLU A 186 2.67 -11.71 10.75
CA GLU A 186 1.64 -11.33 11.72
C GLU A 186 1.48 -9.81 11.88
N SER A 187 2.57 -9.05 11.74
CA SER A 187 2.55 -7.60 11.87
C SER A 187 3.49 -6.90 10.89
N VAL A 188 3.22 -5.62 10.66
CA VAL A 188 3.89 -4.81 9.64
C VAL A 188 3.91 -3.34 10.06
N LYS A 189 5.05 -2.67 9.83
CA LYS A 189 5.24 -1.22 9.94
C LYS A 189 5.17 -0.57 8.56
N ILE A 190 4.36 0.47 8.43
CA ILE A 190 4.00 1.08 7.15
C ILE A 190 4.28 2.57 7.23
N ASP A 191 4.91 3.11 6.18
CA ASP A 191 4.97 4.54 5.90
C ASP A 191 3.99 4.86 4.77
N ALA A 192 3.13 5.85 4.95
CA ALA A 192 2.12 6.23 3.97
C ALA A 192 1.86 7.75 3.97
N GLN A 193 0.98 8.18 3.09
CA GLN A 193 0.39 9.51 3.09
C GLN A 193 -1.12 9.38 3.31
N ASP A 194 -1.71 10.36 3.99
CA ASP A 194 -3.15 10.46 4.13
C ASP A 194 -3.78 11.13 2.91
N ILE A 195 -5.10 11.34 2.95
CA ILE A 195 -5.86 11.97 1.86
C ILE A 195 -5.48 13.42 1.59
N SER A 196 -4.81 14.09 2.53
CA SER A 196 -4.27 15.45 2.38
C SER A 196 -2.82 15.46 1.89
N GLY A 197 -2.18 14.29 1.83
CA GLY A 197 -0.78 14.13 1.46
C GLY A 197 0.20 14.18 2.64
N ALA A 198 -0.30 14.38 3.87
CA ALA A 198 0.52 14.38 5.06
C ALA A 198 1.08 12.97 5.32
N ARG A 199 2.38 12.90 5.63
CA ARG A 199 3.07 11.63 5.86
C ARG A 199 2.84 11.14 7.28
N PHE A 200 2.65 9.84 7.43
CA PHE A 200 2.58 9.19 8.72
C PHE A 200 3.14 7.77 8.66
N THR A 201 3.41 7.21 9.84
CA THR A 201 3.82 5.83 10.03
C THR A 201 2.79 5.14 10.92
N ILE A 202 2.44 3.90 10.60
CA ILE A 202 1.51 3.09 11.39
C ILE A 202 2.06 1.67 11.56
N ASP A 203 1.88 1.13 12.76
CA ASP A 203 2.14 -0.27 13.09
C ASP A 203 0.80 -1.03 13.10
N LEU A 204 0.68 -2.07 12.28
CA LEU A 204 -0.50 -2.93 12.21
C LEU A 204 -0.15 -4.35 12.64
N SER A 205 -1.07 -5.03 13.32
CA SER A 205 -0.99 -6.45 13.68
C SER A 205 -2.31 -7.16 13.38
N GLU A 206 -2.31 -8.49 13.46
CA GLU A 206 -3.51 -9.33 13.35
C GLU A 206 -4.29 -9.09 12.05
N LEU A 207 -5.62 -8.91 12.14
CA LEU A 207 -6.49 -8.74 10.98
C LEU A 207 -6.18 -7.45 10.18
N PRO A 208 -5.99 -6.26 10.79
CA PRO A 208 -5.55 -5.06 10.06
C PRO A 208 -4.25 -5.29 9.27
N ALA A 209 -3.26 -5.97 9.85
CA ALA A 209 -2.02 -6.30 9.15
C ALA A 209 -2.25 -7.27 7.98
N ARG A 210 -3.16 -8.24 8.15
CA ARG A 210 -3.55 -9.19 7.10
C ARG A 210 -4.16 -8.46 5.91
N VAL A 211 -5.18 -7.64 6.16
CA VAL A 211 -5.89 -6.86 5.14
C VAL A 211 -4.92 -5.94 4.42
N PHE A 212 -4.11 -5.18 5.16
CA PHE A 212 -3.10 -4.32 4.55
C PHE A 212 -2.17 -5.08 3.60
N GLN A 213 -1.62 -6.23 4.02
CA GLN A 213 -0.69 -6.97 3.18
C GLN A 213 -1.34 -7.54 1.92
N HIS A 214 -2.61 -7.93 1.98
CA HIS A 214 -3.39 -8.36 0.84
C HIS A 214 -3.58 -7.22 -0.16
N GLU A 215 -4.10 -6.09 0.31
CA GLU A 215 -4.35 -4.93 -0.52
C GLU A 215 -3.05 -4.29 -1.04
N PHE A 216 -1.97 -4.35 -0.27
CA PHE A 216 -0.65 -3.89 -0.70
C PHE A 216 -0.08 -4.75 -1.83
N ASP A 217 -0.32 -6.07 -1.82
CA ASP A 217 0.07 -6.95 -2.93
C ASP A 217 -0.65 -6.54 -4.24
N HIS A 218 -1.93 -6.18 -4.19
CA HIS A 218 -2.65 -5.65 -5.36
C HIS A 218 -1.99 -4.37 -5.91
N LEU A 219 -1.51 -3.48 -5.04
CA LEU A 219 -0.74 -2.30 -5.45
C LEU A 219 0.61 -2.64 -6.11
N GLN A 220 1.12 -3.86 -5.90
CA GLN A 220 2.30 -4.41 -6.57
C GLN A 220 1.97 -5.32 -7.78
N GLY A 221 0.69 -5.47 -8.15
CA GLY A 221 0.27 -6.40 -9.20
C GLY A 221 0.41 -7.87 -8.82
N ILE A 222 0.47 -8.16 -7.52
CA ILE A 222 0.56 -9.50 -6.94
C ILE A 222 -0.83 -9.89 -6.45
N LEU A 223 -1.26 -11.11 -6.76
CA LEU A 223 -2.57 -11.64 -6.37
C LEU A 223 -2.38 -12.68 -5.27
N PHE A 224 -3.37 -12.84 -4.39
CA PHE A 224 -3.24 -13.70 -3.21
C PHE A 224 -2.81 -15.15 -3.53
N PHE A 225 -3.23 -15.69 -4.67
CA PHE A 225 -2.84 -17.03 -5.11
C PHE A 225 -1.34 -17.13 -5.45
N ASP A 226 -0.65 -16.02 -5.71
CA ASP A 226 0.80 -15.99 -5.90
C ASP A 226 1.58 -16.37 -4.62
N LYS A 227 0.95 -16.22 -3.46
CA LYS A 227 1.53 -16.51 -2.13
C LYS A 227 1.16 -17.90 -1.59
N MET A 228 0.25 -18.61 -2.25
CA MET A 228 -0.16 -19.96 -1.85
C MET A 228 0.97 -20.98 -2.06
N THR A 229 0.94 -22.07 -1.31
CA THR A 229 1.73 -23.26 -1.63
C THR A 229 1.16 -23.94 -2.89
N ASP A 230 1.94 -24.81 -3.51
CA ASP A 230 1.48 -25.53 -4.70
C ASP A 230 0.25 -26.41 -4.38
N GLU A 231 0.19 -27.00 -3.18
CA GLU A 231 -0.93 -27.82 -2.73
C GLU A 231 -2.22 -27.00 -2.53
N VAL A 232 -2.13 -25.83 -1.89
CA VAL A 232 -3.29 -24.94 -1.70
C VAL A 232 -3.77 -24.41 -3.05
N LEU A 233 -2.84 -24.04 -3.94
CA LEU A 233 -3.17 -23.55 -5.28
C LEU A 233 -3.88 -24.63 -6.11
N ASP A 234 -3.40 -25.88 -6.07
CA ASP A 234 -4.02 -27.01 -6.77
C ASP A 234 -5.47 -27.24 -6.28
N GLY A 235 -5.77 -26.93 -5.01
CA GLY A 235 -7.12 -26.98 -4.45
C GLY A 235 -8.12 -25.99 -5.07
N ILE A 236 -7.66 -24.81 -5.52
CA ILE A 236 -8.52 -23.76 -6.12
C ILE A 236 -8.36 -23.64 -7.64
N ARG A 237 -7.49 -24.44 -8.27
CA ARG A 237 -7.12 -24.35 -9.69
C ARG A 237 -8.33 -24.33 -10.62
N LYS A 238 -9.30 -25.24 -10.43
CA LYS A 238 -10.51 -25.29 -11.25
C LYS A 238 -11.34 -24.00 -11.17
N GLN A 239 -11.43 -23.39 -9.98
CA GLN A 239 -12.17 -22.14 -9.80
C GLN A 239 -11.46 -20.98 -10.53
N LEU A 240 -10.13 -20.98 -10.57
CA LEU A 240 -9.35 -20.01 -11.35
C LEU A 240 -9.56 -20.19 -12.86
N GLU A 241 -9.54 -21.43 -13.36
CA GLU A 241 -9.85 -21.73 -14.76
C GLU A 241 -11.27 -21.30 -15.18
N GLU A 242 -12.24 -21.41 -14.27
CA GLU A 242 -13.61 -20.92 -14.50
C GLU A 242 -13.66 -19.41 -14.67
N LEU A 243 -12.89 -18.66 -13.86
CA LEU A 243 -12.75 -17.21 -14.01
C LEU A 243 -12.04 -16.84 -15.33
N GLU A 244 -11.00 -17.59 -15.72
CA GLU A 244 -10.32 -17.40 -17.01
C GLU A 244 -11.30 -17.57 -18.18
N LYS A 245 -12.07 -18.66 -18.20
CA LYS A 245 -13.10 -18.90 -19.22
C LYS A 245 -14.20 -17.86 -19.19
N LYS A 246 -14.62 -17.41 -18.00
CA LYS A 246 -15.62 -16.34 -17.85
C LYS A 246 -15.13 -15.04 -18.50
N TYR A 247 -13.85 -14.70 -18.32
CA TYR A 247 -13.24 -13.54 -18.97
C TYR A 247 -13.15 -13.70 -20.48
N GLU A 248 -12.72 -14.85 -20.97
CA GLU A 248 -12.65 -15.13 -22.42
C GLU A 248 -14.04 -15.02 -23.07
N ASN A 249 -15.07 -15.59 -22.44
CA ASN A 249 -16.45 -15.50 -22.92
C ASN A 249 -17.01 -14.07 -22.87
N LYS A 250 -16.67 -13.30 -21.84
CA LYS A 250 -17.16 -11.92 -21.67
C LYS A 250 -16.50 -10.94 -22.63
N THR A 251 -15.20 -11.11 -22.90
CA THR A 251 -14.40 -10.14 -23.65
C THR A 251 -14.14 -10.55 -25.10
N GLY A 252 -14.26 -11.83 -25.44
CA GLY A 252 -13.84 -12.39 -26.73
C GLY A 252 -12.32 -12.43 -26.92
N LEU A 253 -11.54 -12.10 -25.89
CA LEU A 253 -10.08 -12.10 -25.90
C LEU A 253 -9.54 -13.31 -25.11
N PRO A 254 -8.39 -13.88 -25.49
CA PRO A 254 -7.77 -14.93 -24.69
C PRO A 254 -7.38 -14.41 -23.31
N SER A 255 -7.43 -15.28 -22.29
CA SER A 255 -6.97 -14.92 -20.96
C SER A 255 -5.49 -14.49 -20.99
N PRO A 256 -5.12 -13.34 -20.41
CA PRO A 256 -3.74 -12.83 -20.46
C PRO A 256 -2.78 -13.63 -19.59
N GLU A 257 -3.30 -14.35 -18.58
CA GLU A 257 -2.55 -15.29 -17.77
C GLU A 257 -3.36 -16.59 -17.59
N LYS A 258 -2.66 -17.71 -17.36
CA LYS A 258 -3.29 -19.00 -17.10
C LYS A 258 -2.65 -19.67 -15.91
N VAL A 259 -3.44 -20.12 -14.94
CA VAL A 259 -2.97 -20.85 -13.75
C VAL A 259 -2.17 -22.11 -14.12
N GLU A 260 -2.49 -22.74 -15.25
CA GLU A 260 -1.77 -23.90 -15.80
C GLU A 260 -0.31 -23.63 -16.17
N THR A 261 -0.02 -22.42 -16.65
CA THR A 261 1.34 -22.07 -17.10
C THR A 261 2.29 -21.73 -15.96
N ARG A 262 1.76 -21.65 -14.73
CA ARG A 262 2.55 -21.30 -13.56
C ARG A 262 3.51 -22.45 -13.21
N LYS A 263 4.80 -22.19 -13.39
CA LYS A 263 5.86 -23.12 -12.98
C LYS A 263 5.76 -23.37 -11.48
N ARG A 264 5.56 -24.63 -11.10
CA ARG A 264 5.67 -25.10 -9.71
C ARG A 264 6.97 -24.56 -9.09
N LYS A 265 6.87 -23.95 -7.91
CA LYS A 265 8.09 -23.62 -7.17
C LYS A 265 8.66 -24.95 -6.73
N LYS A 266 9.75 -25.42 -7.36
CA LYS A 266 10.44 -26.64 -6.92
C LYS A 266 10.66 -26.51 -5.41
N ALA A 267 10.02 -27.40 -4.64
CA ALA A 267 10.34 -27.56 -3.24
C ALA A 267 11.86 -27.71 -3.16
N GLY A 268 12.52 -26.84 -2.40
CA GLY A 268 13.92 -27.00 -2.12
C GLY A 268 14.09 -28.36 -1.45
N VAL A 269 14.54 -29.35 -2.22
CA VAL A 269 14.93 -30.65 -1.68
C VAL A 269 16.18 -30.38 -0.85
N GLY A 270 15.97 -30.09 0.43
CA GLY A 270 17.03 -30.09 1.43
C GLY A 270 17.39 -31.54 1.73
N PHE A 271 18.32 -32.09 0.95
CA PHE A 271 19.12 -33.24 1.36
C PHE A 271 20.38 -32.73 2.08
N GLY A 272 20.62 -33.23 3.29
CA GLY A 272 21.90 -33.19 4.00
C GLY A 272 21.96 -32.16 5.14
N LYS A 273 22.27 -32.50 6.39
CA LYS A 273 22.70 -33.74 7.06
C LYS A 273 22.15 -33.71 8.48
#